data_AF-A0A2M9WE87-F1
#
_entry.id   AF-A0A2M9WE87-F1
#
_cell.length_a   1.000
_cell.length_b   1.000
_cell.length_c   1.000
_cell.angle_alpha   90.00
_cell.angle_beta   90.00
_cell.angle_gamma   90.00
#
_symmetry.space_group_name_H-M   'P 1'
#
loop_
_entity.id
_entity.type
_entity.pdbx_description
1 polymer ?
#
loop_
_entity_poly.entity_id
_entity_poly.type
_entity_poly.pdbx_seq_one_letter_code
_entity_poly.pdbx_strand_id
1 'polypeptide(L)'
;MKSKTINSQTASTSEKTFTILDLQALSQRASASEEVNDNARRISLAASALLGFAYQTGIADSTEPAETAVTDLLTDLMHLCADCWPDEGEMSFDSALNTARMHFDEESDEHAQWDLMK
;
A
#
# COMPACT_ATOMS: atom_id res chain seq x y z
N MET A 1 28.87 -5.17 -47.26
CA MET A 1 28.55 -4.86 -45.86
C MET A 1 27.13 -5.35 -45.60
N LYS A 2 26.95 -6.42 -44.82
CA LYS A 2 25.62 -6.92 -44.45
C LYS A 2 25.40 -6.58 -42.98
N SER A 3 24.63 -5.54 -42.72
CA SER A 3 24.20 -5.16 -41.38
C SER A 3 23.09 -6.12 -40.94
N LYS A 4 23.31 -6.81 -39.82
CA LYS A 4 22.40 -7.77 -39.22
C LYS A 4 21.44 -6.99 -38.33
N THR A 5 20.17 -6.92 -38.72
CA THR A 5 19.08 -6.35 -37.91
C THR A 5 18.90 -7.21 -36.67
N ILE A 6 19.23 -6.67 -35.49
CA ILE A 6 18.81 -7.25 -34.22
C ILE A 6 17.42 -6.70 -33.89
N ASN A 7 16.42 -7.55 -34.15
CA ASN A 7 15.06 -7.33 -33.71
C ASN A 7 15.02 -7.63 -32.20
N SER A 8 15.27 -6.62 -31.37
CA SER A 8 15.06 -6.73 -29.92
C SER A 8 13.56 -6.68 -29.68
N GLN A 9 12.94 -7.85 -29.76
CA GLN A 9 11.61 -8.10 -29.27
C GLN A 9 11.64 -7.88 -27.76
N THR A 10 11.27 -6.68 -27.31
CA THR A 10 11.04 -6.38 -25.89
C THR A 10 9.89 -7.27 -25.46
N ALA A 11 10.23 -8.37 -24.78
CA ALA A 11 9.27 -9.14 -24.02
C ALA A 11 8.57 -8.16 -23.07
N SER A 12 7.28 -7.94 -23.30
CA SER A 12 6.41 -7.26 -22.36
C SER A 12 6.41 -8.11 -21.09
N THR A 13 7.19 -7.69 -20.10
CA THR A 13 7.00 -8.14 -18.73
C THR A 13 5.63 -7.60 -18.33
N SER A 14 4.60 -8.43 -18.46
CA SER A 14 3.30 -8.16 -17.86
C SER A 14 3.57 -7.86 -16.38
N GLU A 15 3.48 -6.59 -15.98
CA GLU A 15 3.58 -6.20 -14.59
C GLU A 15 2.51 -7.00 -13.84
N LYS A 16 2.93 -7.86 -12.92
CA LYS A 16 2.00 -8.66 -12.14
C LYS A 16 1.20 -7.68 -11.27
N THR A 17 -0.09 -7.51 -11.56
CA THR A 17 -1.01 -6.71 -10.74
C THR A 17 -1.03 -7.26 -9.31
N PHE A 18 -0.83 -6.39 -8.32
CA PHE A 18 -0.99 -6.73 -6.91
C PHE A 18 -2.49 -6.71 -6.55
N THR A 19 -3.04 -7.86 -6.23
CA THR A 19 -4.48 -8.07 -6.02
C THR A 19 -4.88 -8.01 -4.56
N ILE A 20 -6.18 -7.96 -4.27
CA ILE A 20 -6.72 -8.11 -2.90
C ILE A 20 -6.29 -9.45 -2.26
N LEU A 21 -6.17 -10.53 -3.05
CA LEU A 21 -5.65 -11.81 -2.57
C LEU A 21 -4.17 -11.73 -2.19
N ASP A 22 -3.35 -10.99 -2.97
CA ASP A 22 -1.95 -10.75 -2.60
C ASP A 22 -1.85 -9.92 -1.31
N LEU A 23 -2.76 -8.94 -1.12
CA LEU A 23 -2.88 -8.15 0.11
C LEU A 23 -3.25 -9.03 1.31
N GLN A 24 -4.19 -9.98 1.15
CA GLN A 24 -4.57 -10.93 2.19
C GLN A 24 -3.39 -11.84 2.58
N ALA A 25 -2.66 -12.36 1.60
CA ALA A 25 -1.47 -13.16 1.85
C ALA A 25 -0.34 -12.34 2.50
N LEU A 26 -0.22 -11.04 2.17
CA LEU A 26 0.71 -10.13 2.84
C LEU A 26 0.32 -9.91 4.30
N SER A 27 -0.95 -9.60 4.57
CA SER A 27 -1.48 -9.40 5.93
C SER A 27 -1.17 -10.60 6.83
N GLN A 28 -1.45 -11.82 6.36
CA GLN A 28 -1.19 -13.06 7.13
C GLN A 28 0.31 -13.30 7.41
N ARG A 29 1.19 -13.01 6.43
CA ARG A 29 2.63 -13.13 6.64
C ARG A 29 3.18 -12.09 7.60
N ALA A 30 2.67 -10.86 7.50
CA ALA A 30 3.07 -9.76 8.36
C ALA A 30 2.61 -10.00 9.81
N SER A 31 1.38 -10.45 10.03
CA SER A 31 0.85 -10.78 11.37
C SER A 31 1.65 -11.90 12.05
N ALA A 32 2.21 -12.84 11.29
CA ALA A 32 3.04 -13.90 11.84
C ALA A 32 4.40 -13.42 12.38
N SER A 33 4.79 -12.17 12.10
CA SER A 33 6.09 -11.59 12.48
C SER A 33 5.98 -10.34 13.36
N GLU A 34 4.77 -9.93 13.76
CA GLU A 34 4.54 -8.62 14.39
C GLU A 34 5.13 -8.50 15.81
N GLU A 35 5.33 -9.61 16.53
CA GLU A 35 5.91 -9.61 17.88
C GLU A 35 7.39 -9.22 17.91
N VAL A 36 8.10 -9.41 16.79
CA VAL A 36 9.56 -9.25 16.70
C VAL A 36 9.97 -8.25 15.63
N ASN A 37 9.01 -7.65 14.92
CA ASN A 37 9.26 -6.72 13.84
C ASN A 37 8.16 -5.66 13.75
N ASP A 38 8.51 -4.43 14.13
CA ASP A 38 7.55 -3.32 14.13
C ASP A 38 7.04 -2.97 12.73
N ASN A 39 7.86 -3.13 11.68
CA ASN A 39 7.39 -2.94 10.30
C ASN A 39 6.38 -4.01 9.89
N ALA A 40 6.58 -5.27 10.29
CA ALA A 40 5.60 -6.33 10.08
C ALA A 40 4.28 -6.02 10.80
N ARG A 41 4.34 -5.48 12.04
CA ARG A 41 3.17 -4.97 12.74
C ARG A 41 2.46 -3.85 11.98
N ARG A 42 3.20 -2.84 11.51
CA ARG A 42 2.66 -1.71 10.71
C ARG A 42 1.97 -2.20 9.44
N ILE A 43 2.62 -3.10 8.69
CA ILE A 43 2.06 -3.71 7.47
C ILE A 43 0.82 -4.55 7.79
N SER A 44 0.86 -5.38 8.84
CA SER A 44 -0.26 -6.21 9.29
C SER A 44 -1.50 -5.38 9.56
N LEU A 45 -1.34 -4.29 10.33
CA LEU A 45 -2.42 -3.36 10.68
C LEU A 45 -2.98 -2.64 9.44
N ALA A 46 -2.11 -2.06 8.62
CA ALA A 46 -2.53 -1.34 7.41
C ALA A 46 -3.25 -2.25 6.41
N ALA A 47 -2.71 -3.46 6.17
CA ALA A 47 -3.33 -4.43 5.28
C ALA A 47 -4.67 -4.91 5.81
N SER A 48 -4.80 -5.11 7.12
CA SER A 48 -6.07 -5.51 7.76
C SER A 48 -7.15 -4.43 7.62
N ALA A 49 -6.78 -3.16 7.81
CA ALA A 49 -7.70 -2.04 7.63
C ALA A 49 -8.18 -1.95 6.17
N LEU A 50 -7.25 -2.06 5.21
CA LEU A 50 -7.57 -1.99 3.78
C LEU A 50 -8.42 -3.19 3.31
N LEU A 51 -8.18 -4.40 3.84
CA LEU A 51 -9.04 -5.55 3.58
C LEU A 51 -10.44 -5.33 4.14
N GLY A 52 -10.55 -4.82 5.37
CA GLY A 52 -11.83 -4.47 5.98
C GLY A 52 -12.63 -3.47 5.14
N PHE A 53 -11.95 -2.43 4.64
CA PHE A 53 -12.53 -1.48 3.70
C PHE A 53 -13.01 -2.17 2.41
N ALA A 54 -12.14 -2.96 1.76
CA ALA A 54 -12.48 -3.64 0.51
C ALA A 54 -13.68 -4.59 0.65
N TYR A 55 -13.83 -5.27 1.80
CA TYR A 55 -15.01 -6.09 2.08
C TYR A 55 -16.28 -5.25 2.26
N GLN A 56 -16.20 -4.10 2.92
CA GLN A 56 -17.35 -3.23 3.16
C GLN A 56 -17.86 -2.56 1.89
N THR A 57 -16.96 -2.25 0.95
CA THR A 57 -17.29 -1.59 -0.32
C THR A 57 -17.58 -2.57 -1.46
N GLY A 58 -17.32 -3.87 -1.26
CA GLY A 58 -17.47 -4.91 -2.29
C GLY A 58 -16.31 -4.99 -3.28
N ILE A 59 -15.26 -4.18 -3.12
CA ILE A 59 -14.04 -4.23 -3.94
C ILE A 59 -13.29 -5.55 -3.72
N ALA A 60 -13.45 -6.20 -2.57
CA ALA A 60 -12.79 -7.48 -2.28
C ALA A 60 -13.16 -8.60 -3.27
N ASP A 61 -14.38 -8.58 -3.82
CA ASP A 61 -14.85 -9.53 -4.83
C ASP A 61 -14.65 -9.04 -6.28
N SER A 62 -14.03 -7.87 -6.44
CA SER A 62 -13.77 -7.28 -7.75
C SER A 62 -12.52 -7.89 -8.41
N THR A 63 -12.39 -7.71 -9.73
CA THR A 63 -11.16 -8.01 -10.45
C THR A 63 -10.16 -6.84 -10.42
N GLU A 64 -10.42 -5.82 -9.60
CA GLU A 64 -9.62 -4.61 -9.57
C GLU A 64 -8.31 -4.81 -8.79
N PRO A 65 -7.26 -4.05 -9.14
CA PRO A 65 -6.04 -4.02 -8.35
C PRO A 65 -6.30 -3.57 -6.90
N ALA A 66 -5.47 -4.02 -5.95
CA ALA A 66 -5.54 -3.49 -4.59
C ALA A 66 -5.24 -1.97 -4.53
N GLU A 67 -4.54 -1.45 -5.53
CA GLU A 67 -4.31 0.00 -5.70
C GLU A 67 -5.63 0.78 -5.75
N THR A 68 -6.68 0.25 -6.40
CA THR A 68 -7.99 0.90 -6.42
C THR A 68 -8.55 1.03 -5.00
N ALA A 69 -8.48 -0.04 -4.21
CA ALA A 69 -8.92 0.02 -2.81
C ALA A 69 -8.13 1.05 -1.98
N VAL A 70 -6.83 1.23 -2.26
CA VAL A 70 -6.01 2.27 -1.60
C VAL A 70 -6.52 3.66 -1.99
N THR A 71 -6.68 3.93 -3.28
CA THR A 71 -7.15 5.23 -3.76
C THR A 71 -8.54 5.56 -3.23
N ASP A 72 -9.45 4.59 -3.22
CA ASP A 72 -10.81 4.78 -2.72
C ASP A 72 -10.81 5.04 -1.21
N LEU A 73 -10.03 4.29 -0.43
CA LEU A 73 -9.89 4.55 1.01
C LEU A 73 -9.31 5.94 1.28
N LEU A 74 -8.28 6.36 0.55
CA LEU A 74 -7.72 7.72 0.69
C LEU A 74 -8.76 8.79 0.34
N THR A 75 -9.59 8.55 -0.67
CA THR A 75 -10.68 9.46 -1.06
C THR A 75 -11.72 9.57 0.06
N ASP A 76 -12.12 8.46 0.65
CA ASP A 76 -13.06 8.45 1.78
C ASP A 76 -12.48 9.12 3.03
N LEU A 77 -11.17 8.95 3.27
CA LEU A 77 -10.46 9.68 4.33
C LEU A 77 -10.41 11.19 4.07
N MET A 78 -10.26 11.63 2.81
CA MET A 78 -10.35 13.05 2.47
C MET A 78 -11.74 13.62 2.75
N HIS A 79 -12.80 12.89 2.40
CA HIS A 79 -14.17 13.27 2.73
C HIS A 79 -14.41 13.31 4.24
N LEU A 80 -13.91 12.31 4.98
CA LEU A 80 -13.99 12.28 6.44
C LEU A 80 -13.27 13.48 7.07
N CYS A 81 -12.06 13.80 6.60
CA CYS A 81 -11.31 14.94 7.11
C CYS A 81 -12.04 16.27 6.85
N ALA A 82 -12.62 16.44 5.66
CA ALA A 82 -13.37 17.65 5.33
C ALA A 82 -14.63 17.84 6.19
N ASP A 83 -15.26 16.74 6.61
CA ASP A 83 -16.45 16.77 7.48
C ASP A 83 -16.08 16.99 8.97
N CYS A 84 -15.03 16.31 9.44
CA CYS A 84 -14.61 16.36 10.85
C CYS A 84 -13.82 17.62 11.21
N TRP A 85 -13.05 18.17 10.26
CA TRP A 85 -12.22 19.37 10.42
C TRP A 85 -12.46 20.37 9.27
N PRO A 86 -13.65 20.97 9.19
CA PRO A 86 -14.07 21.80 8.06
C PRO A 86 -13.46 23.22 8.05
N ASP A 87 -13.03 23.71 9.21
CA ASP A 87 -12.34 25.00 9.33
C ASP A 87 -10.84 24.83 9.05
N GLU A 88 -10.10 25.90 8.71
CA GLU A 88 -8.62 25.93 8.58
C GLU A 88 -7.88 25.65 9.91
N GLY A 89 -8.36 24.71 10.72
CA GLY A 89 -7.70 24.20 11.90
C GLY A 89 -6.47 23.35 11.55
N GLU A 90 -5.72 22.99 12.59
CA GLU A 90 -4.40 22.33 12.50
C GLU A 90 -4.38 21.01 11.68
N MET A 91 -5.54 20.41 11.42
CA MET A 91 -5.65 19.09 10.80
C MET A 91 -6.46 19.12 9.49
N SER A 92 -5.78 18.84 8.39
CA SER A 92 -6.35 18.53 7.07
C SER A 92 -5.82 17.17 6.60
N PHE A 93 -6.41 16.59 5.55
CA PHE A 93 -5.86 15.36 4.97
C PHE A 93 -4.40 15.56 4.52
N ASP A 94 -4.09 16.71 3.90
CA ASP A 94 -2.75 17.04 3.46
C ASP A 94 -1.77 17.21 4.62
N SER A 95 -2.17 17.84 5.74
CA SER A 95 -1.29 17.98 6.90
C SER A 95 -1.05 16.64 7.60
N ALA A 96 -2.07 15.78 7.67
CA ALA A 96 -1.95 14.41 8.16
C ALA A 96 -1.05 13.56 7.26
N LEU A 97 -1.19 13.63 5.93
CA LEU A 97 -0.36 12.91 4.97
C LEU A 97 1.10 13.35 5.05
N ASN A 98 1.36 14.65 5.17
CA ASN A 98 2.71 15.18 5.37
C ASN A 98 3.34 14.66 6.67
N THR A 99 2.56 14.61 7.75
CA THR A 99 3.02 14.06 9.04
C THR A 99 3.28 12.55 8.95
N ALA A 100 2.40 11.80 8.30
CA ALA A 100 2.60 10.37 8.06
C ALA A 100 3.87 10.09 7.23
N ARG A 101 4.20 10.96 6.27
CA ARG A 101 5.45 10.85 5.51
C ARG A 101 6.68 11.06 6.39
N MET A 102 6.67 12.06 7.27
CA MET A 102 7.77 12.26 8.23
C MET A 102 7.97 11.02 9.11
N HIS A 103 6.89 10.44 9.64
CA HIS A 103 6.97 9.20 10.40
C HIS A 103 7.50 8.02 9.58
N PHE A 104 7.03 7.86 8.33
CA PHE A 104 7.55 6.81 7.46
C PHE A 104 9.05 6.94 7.20
N ASP A 105 9.54 8.16 6.93
CA ASP A 105 10.96 8.41 6.69
C ASP A 105 11.79 8.11 7.95
N GLU A 106 11.34 8.54 9.13
CA GLU A 106 12.00 8.27 10.42
C GLU A 106 12.03 6.76 10.76
N GLU A 107 10.94 6.04 10.51
CA GLU A 107 10.79 4.62 10.85
C GLU A 107 11.44 3.68 9.81
N SER A 108 11.65 4.15 8.57
CA SER A 108 12.24 3.34 7.49
C SER A 108 13.76 3.21 7.61
N ASP A 109 14.43 4.21 8.18
CA ASP A 109 15.88 4.18 8.40
C ASP A 109 16.30 3.13 9.46
N GLU A 110 15.35 2.62 10.25
CA GLU A 110 15.61 1.64 11.32
C GLU A 110 15.67 0.17 10.83
N HIS A 111 15.39 -0.13 9.55
CA HIS A 111 14.90 -1.47 9.16
C HIS A 111 15.46 -2.15 7.88
N ALA A 112 16.73 -1.95 7.51
CA ALA A 112 17.37 -2.69 6.40
C ALA A 112 17.46 -4.24 6.56
N GLN A 113 16.78 -4.87 7.53
CA GLN A 113 16.98 -6.27 7.94
C GLN A 113 15.90 -7.27 7.47
N TRP A 114 14.89 -6.86 6.70
CA TRP A 114 13.83 -7.80 6.28
C TRP A 114 14.18 -8.65 5.04
N ASP A 115 15.09 -8.19 4.17
CA ASP A 115 15.49 -8.93 2.95
C ASP A 115 16.48 -10.09 3.19
N LEU A 116 16.96 -10.28 4.43
CA LEU A 116 17.98 -11.28 4.78
C LEU A 116 17.43 -12.64 5.25
N MET A 117 16.10 -12.83 5.24
CA MET A 117 15.45 -14.10 5.65
C MET A 117 14.92 -14.96 4.49
N LYS A 118 15.45 -14.77 3.27
CA LYS A 118 15.24 -15.72 2.14
C LYS A 118 16.26 -16.85 2.19
#